data_AF-A0A351CJG9-F1
#
_entry.id   AF-A0A351CJG9-F1
#
_cell.length_a   1.000
_cell.length_b   1.000
_cell.length_c   1.000
_cell.angle_alpha   90.00
_cell.angle_beta   90.00
_cell.angle_gamma   90.00
#
_symmetry.space_group_name_H-M   'P 1'
#
loop_
_entity.id
_entity.type
_entity.pdbx_description
1 polymer ?
#
loop_
_entity_poly.entity_id
_entity_poly.type
_entity_poly.pdbx_seq_one_letter_code
_entity_poly.pdbx_strand_id
1 'polypeptide(L)'
;MELFAYIMLFFAGLVGGITNAIAGGASFFTFPAFLATGIPPIVANASNLIAVWPGNTIAVFGYRKQLSNYSGDIRLSIVIALLGGGIGALILIFTGNSAFVKL
;
A
#
# COMPACT_ATOMS: atom_id res chain seq x y z
N MET A 1 -2.84 20.07 -17.27
CA MET A 1 -3.57 19.13 -16.41
C MET A 1 -2.67 17.96 -16.03
N GLU A 2 -2.14 17.21 -17.00
CA GLU A 2 -1.22 16.08 -16.75
C GLU A 2 0.05 16.43 -15.96
N LEU A 3 0.74 17.52 -16.33
CA LEU A 3 1.98 17.92 -15.64
C LEU A 3 1.77 18.21 -14.14
N PHE A 4 0.63 18.84 -13.80
CA PHE A 4 0.27 19.12 -12.42
C PHE A 4 0.01 17.81 -11.66
N ALA A 5 -0.69 16.85 -12.27
CA ALA A 5 -0.94 15.55 -11.68
C ALA A 5 0.37 14.79 -11.41
N TYR A 6 1.32 14.79 -12.35
CA TYR A 6 2.62 14.15 -12.15
C TYR A 6 3.44 14.79 -11.03
N ILE A 7 3.48 16.12 -10.96
CA ILE A 7 4.17 16.84 -9.88
C ILE A 7 3.52 16.52 -8.53
N MET A 8 2.19 16.54 -8.46
CA MET A 8 1.45 16.20 -7.25
C MET A 8 1.73 14.76 -6.81
N LEU A 9 1.66 13.79 -7.72
CA LEU A 9 1.97 12.39 -7.44
C LEU A 9 3.42 12.19 -6.99
N PHE A 10 4.37 12.92 -7.58
CA PHE A 10 5.77 12.88 -7.17
C PHE A 10 5.96 13.32 -5.71
N PHE A 11 5.40 14.47 -5.33
CA PHE A 11 5.48 14.94 -3.95
C PHE A 11 4.67 14.07 -2.97
N ALA A 12 3.49 13.60 -3.36
CA ALA A 12 2.70 12.67 -2.57
C ALA A 12 3.46 11.35 -2.34
N GLY A 13 4.16 10.85 -3.37
CA GLY A 13 5.03 9.68 -3.29
C GLY A 13 6.23 9.89 -2.38
N LEU A 14 6.89 11.06 -2.44
CA LEU A 14 7.99 11.41 -1.53
C LEU A 14 7.53 11.45 -0.07
N VAL A 15 6.46 12.19 0.22
CA VAL A 15 5.92 12.31 1.58
C VAL A 15 5.41 10.94 2.07
N GLY A 16 4.68 10.22 1.23
CA GLY A 16 4.23 8.86 1.52
C GLY A 16 5.38 7.91 1.81
N GLY A 17 6.47 7.96 1.05
CA GLY A 17 7.66 7.15 1.28
C GLY A 17 8.32 7.45 2.63
N ILE A 18 8.46 8.74 2.98
CA ILE A 18 9.00 9.17 4.28
C ILE A 18 8.11 8.67 5.42
N THR A 19 6.79 8.83 5.32
CA THR A 19 5.87 8.38 6.37
C THR A 19 5.79 6.85 6.46
N ASN A 20 5.95 6.13 5.35
CA ASN A 20 6.06 4.68 5.35
C ASN A 20 7.28 4.21 6.13
N ALA A 21 8.42 4.87 5.95
CA ALA A 21 9.66 4.54 6.64
C ALA A 21 9.58 4.78 8.16
N ILE A 22 8.83 5.80 8.60
CA ILE A 22 8.71 6.18 10.02
C ILE A 22 7.63 5.35 10.73
N ALA A 23 6.44 5.24 10.12
CA ALA A 23 5.24 4.76 10.81
C ALA A 23 4.34 3.82 9.97
N GLY A 24 4.72 3.49 8.73
CA GLY A 24 3.93 2.60 7.86
C GLY A 24 2.68 3.23 7.23
N GLY A 25 2.59 4.57 7.17
CA GLY A 25 1.38 5.31 6.78
C GLY A 25 1.33 5.86 5.36
N ALA A 26 2.10 5.32 4.41
CA ALA A 26 2.24 5.89 3.06
C ALA A 26 0.90 6.20 2.38
N SER A 27 -0.01 5.23 2.42
CA SER A 27 -1.31 5.25 1.75
C SER A 27 -2.16 6.47 2.11
N PHE A 28 -1.97 7.05 3.29
CA PHE A 28 -2.70 8.25 3.71
C PHE A 28 -2.45 9.44 2.78
N PHE A 29 -1.26 9.52 2.19
CA PHE A 29 -0.88 10.59 1.27
C PHE A 29 -1.05 10.19 -0.19
N THR A 30 -0.62 8.98 -0.54
CA THR A 30 -0.56 8.51 -1.93
C THR A 30 -1.91 8.08 -2.49
N PHE A 31 -2.80 7.48 -1.70
CA PHE A 31 -4.10 7.03 -2.18
C PHE A 31 -5.05 8.20 -2.55
N PRO A 32 -5.24 9.25 -1.72
CA PRO A 32 -6.01 10.42 -2.12
C PRO A 32 -5.42 11.13 -3.34
N ALA A 33 -4.08 11.16 -3.46
CA ALA A 33 -3.42 11.73 -4.63
C ALA A 33 -3.73 10.95 -5.92
N PHE A 34 -3.77 9.62 -5.85
CA PHE A 34 -4.24 8.79 -6.98
C PHE A 34 -5.72 8.99 -7.29
N LEU A 35 -6.60 9.09 -6.29
CA LEU A 35 -8.01 9.36 -6.53
C LEU A 35 -8.23 10.73 -7.20
N ALA A 36 -7.42 11.73 -6.85
CA ALA A 36 -7.47 13.06 -7.43
C ALA A 36 -7.08 13.09 -8.92
N THR A 37 -6.44 12.04 -9.46
CA THR A 37 -6.18 11.93 -10.91
C THR A 37 -7.35 11.34 -11.69
N GLY A 38 -8.42 10.89 -11.01
CA GLY A 38 -9.63 10.38 -11.63
C GLY A 38 -9.55 8.92 -12.07
N ILE A 39 -8.48 8.20 -11.74
CA ILE A 39 -8.40 6.76 -12.00
C ILE A 39 -9.36 5.98 -11.08
N PRO A 40 -9.85 4.79 -11.52
CA PRO A 40 -10.75 4.00 -10.70
C PRO A 40 -10.14 3.66 -9.32
N PRO A 41 -10.90 3.80 -8.22
CA PRO A 41 -10.45 3.54 -6.85
C PRO A 41 -9.75 2.19 -6.62
N ILE A 42 -10.21 1.11 -7.27
CA ILE A 42 -9.55 -0.20 -7.18
C ILE A 42 -8.16 -0.15 -7.81
N VAL A 43 -8.03 0.52 -8.96
CA VAL A 43 -6.74 0.70 -9.65
C VAL A 43 -5.83 1.62 -8.83
N ALA A 44 -6.37 2.71 -8.28
CA ALA A 44 -5.64 3.61 -7.38
C ALA A 44 -5.05 2.87 -6.17
N ASN A 45 -5.85 2.01 -5.52
CA ASN A 45 -5.41 1.23 -4.37
C ASN A 45 -4.31 0.22 -4.76
N ALA A 46 -4.49 -0.49 -5.87
CA ALA A 46 -3.49 -1.45 -6.37
C ALA A 46 -2.17 -0.76 -6.73
N SER A 47 -2.22 0.36 -7.45
CA SER A 47 -1.03 1.15 -7.81
C SER A 47 -0.32 1.70 -6.58
N ASN A 48 -1.06 2.15 -5.57
CA ASN A 48 -0.50 2.61 -4.32
C ASN A 48 0.30 1.51 -3.59
N LEU A 49 -0.24 0.29 -3.53
CA LEU A 49 0.46 -0.87 -2.95
C LEU A 49 1.77 -1.19 -3.68
N ILE A 50 1.76 -1.15 -5.01
CA ILE A 50 2.96 -1.37 -5.83
C ILE A 50 4.01 -0.30 -5.54
N ALA A 51 3.60 0.96 -5.35
CA ALA A 51 4.52 2.07 -5.07
C ALA A 51 5.29 1.88 -3.74
N VAL A 52 4.66 1.33 -2.70
CA VAL A 52 5.30 1.11 -1.40
C VAL A 52 6.08 -0.21 -1.30
N TRP A 53 5.83 -1.15 -2.22
CA TRP A 53 6.34 -2.51 -2.13
C TRP A 53 7.88 -2.61 -2.08
N PRO A 54 8.65 -1.85 -2.89
CA PRO A 54 10.11 -1.88 -2.82
C PRO A 54 10.63 -1.45 -1.45
N GLY A 55 10.04 -0.40 -0.87
CA GLY A 55 10.40 0.09 0.47
C GLY A 55 10.18 -0.98 1.55
N ASN A 56 9.04 -1.66 1.50
CA ASN A 56 8.74 -2.75 2.42
C ASN A 56 9.70 -3.94 2.23
N THR A 57 10.09 -4.25 1.00
CA THR A 57 11.00 -5.36 0.70
C THR A 57 12.41 -5.08 1.23
N ILE A 58 12.89 -3.85 1.04
CA ILE A 58 14.17 -3.38 1.59
C ILE A 58 14.13 -3.40 3.13
N ALA A 59 13.02 -2.97 3.73
CA ALA A 59 12.84 -3.01 5.19
C ALA A 59 12.93 -4.45 5.72
N VAL A 60 12.23 -5.41 5.12
CA VAL A 60 12.30 -6.83 5.51
C VAL A 60 13.74 -7.35 5.39
N PHE A 61 14.44 -7.01 4.31
CA PHE A 61 15.83 -7.42 4.15
C PHE A 61 16.76 -6.78 5.21
N GLY A 62 16.56 -5.50 5.53
CA GLY A 62 17.30 -4.78 6.57
C GLY A 62 17.06 -5.36 7.96
N TYR A 63 15.81 -5.72 8.26
CA TYR A 63 15.40 -6.25 9.56
C TYR A 63 15.53 -7.79 9.69
N ARG A 64 16.08 -8.48 8.69
CA ARG A 64 16.14 -9.95 8.65
C ARG A 64 16.79 -10.60 9.89
N LYS A 65 17.78 -9.94 10.50
CA LYS A 65 18.47 -10.43 11.71
C LYS A 65 17.64 -10.22 12.98
N GLN A 66 16.85 -9.14 13.07
CA GLN A 66 15.90 -9.01 14.17
C GLN A 66 14.74 -9.99 14.01
N LEU A 67 14.28 -10.20 12.78
CA LEU A 67 13.21 -11.15 12.46
C LEU A 67 13.61 -12.61 12.77
N SER A 68 14.88 -13.00 12.59
CA SER A 68 15.36 -14.33 12.96
C SER A 68 15.38 -14.58 14.48
N ASN A 69 15.44 -13.51 15.28
CA ASN A 69 15.43 -13.59 16.74
C ASN A 69 14.01 -13.49 17.33
N TYR A 70 12.99 -13.36 16.47
CA TYR A 70 11.61 -13.28 16.89
C TYR A 70 11.12 -14.66 17.33
N SER A 71 10.62 -14.77 18.57
CA SER A 71 10.17 -16.02 19.19
C SER A 71 8.74 -16.44 18.79
N GLY A 72 7.99 -15.56 18.11
CA GLY A 72 6.65 -15.86 17.60
C GLY A 72 6.69 -16.57 16.25
N ASP A 73 5.61 -17.29 15.92
CA ASP A 73 5.48 -18.00 14.65
C ASP A 73 5.22 -17.02 13.49
N ILE A 74 6.31 -16.50 12.94
CA ILE A 74 6.27 -15.58 11.80
C ILE A 74 5.63 -16.24 10.56
N ARG A 75 5.73 -17.57 10.42
CA ARG A 75 5.13 -18.29 9.29
C ARG A 75 3.61 -18.23 9.38
N LEU A 76 3.06 -18.47 10.58
CA LEU A 76 1.62 -18.33 10.80
C LEU A 76 1.14 -16.90 10.49
N SER A 77 1.90 -15.89 10.91
CA SER A 77 1.57 -14.49 10.62
C SER A 77 1.54 -14.19 9.12
N ILE A 78 2.52 -14.71 8.37
CA ILE A 78 2.56 -14.58 6.90
C ILE A 78 1.35 -15.27 6.26
N VAL A 79 0.99 -16.48 6.70
CA VAL A 79 -0.17 -17.21 6.17
C VAL A 79 -1.46 -16.45 6.43
N ILE A 80 -1.68 -15.95 7.65
CA ILE A 80 -2.86 -15.17 7.99
C ILE A 80 -2.92 -13.88 7.16
N ALA A 81 -1.80 -13.16 7.02
CA ALA A 81 -1.73 -11.94 6.22
C ALA A 81 -2.02 -12.21 4.73
N LEU A 82 -1.49 -13.29 4.17
CA LEU A 82 -1.74 -13.69 2.78
C LEU A 82 -3.20 -14.07 2.54
N LEU A 83 -3.79 -14.87 3.44
CA LEU A 83 -5.19 -15.28 3.32
C LEU A 83 -6.12 -14.09 3.51
N GLY A 84 -5.92 -13.28 4.55
CA GLY A 84 -6.73 -12.09 4.81
C GLY A 84 -6.63 -11.07 3.69
N GLY A 85 -5.41 -10.78 3.22
CA GLY A 85 -5.17 -9.88 2.09
C GLY A 85 -5.78 -10.39 0.78
N GLY A 86 -5.63 -11.69 0.50
CA GLY A 86 -6.21 -12.33 -0.69
C GLY A 86 -7.74 -12.33 -0.69
N ILE A 87 -8.35 -12.73 0.43
CA ILE A 87 -9.81 -12.70 0.59
C ILE A 87 -10.33 -11.26 0.47
N GLY A 88 -9.68 -10.29 1.13
CA GLY A 88 -10.03 -8.88 1.04
C GLY A 88 -9.93 -8.33 -0.38
N ALA A 89 -8.87 -8.68 -1.12
CA ALA A 89 -8.70 -8.29 -2.51
C ALA A 89 -9.79 -8.88 -3.43
N LEU A 90 -10.16 -10.14 -3.22
CA LEU A 90 -11.25 -10.78 -3.97
C LEU A 90 -12.57 -10.06 -3.71
N ILE A 91 -12.92 -9.85 -2.45
CA ILE A 91 -14.14 -9.11 -2.06
C ILE A 91 -14.15 -7.73 -2.71
N LEU A 92 -13.03 -7.01 -2.67
CA LEU A 92 -12.91 -5.68 -3.26
C LEU A 92 -13.18 -5.69 -4.77
N ILE A 93 -12.63 -6.67 -5.50
CA ILE A 93 -12.84 -6.82 -6.95
C ILE A 93 -14.31 -7.12 -7.27
N PHE A 94 -14.94 -8.02 -6.52
CA PHE A 94 -16.36 -8.39 -6.74
C PHE A 94 -17.34 -7.28 -6.38
N THR A 95 -17.05 -6.48 -5.36
CA THR A 95 -17.94 -5.40 -4.91
C THR A 95 -17.86 -4.17 -5.82
N GLY A 96 -16.74 -3.98 -6.53
CA GLY A 96 -16.56 -2.95 -7.54
C GLY A 96 -16.32 -1.54 -6.98
N ASN A 97 -15.96 -0.60 -7.88
CA ASN A 97 -15.54 0.75 -7.49
C ASN A 97 -16.62 1.55 -6.75
N SER A 98 -17.89 1.42 -7.14
CA SER A 98 -19.00 2.22 -6.59
C SER A 98 -19.30 1.92 -5.12
N ALA A 99 -19.05 0.68 -4.68
CA ALA A 99 -19.18 0.30 -3.28
C ALA A 99 -17.94 0.70 -2.48
N PHE A 100 -16.75 0.63 -3.09
CA PHE A 100 -15.50 1.01 -2.44
C PHE A 100 -15.41 2.51 -2.14
N VAL A 101 -15.94 3.37 -3.01
CA VAL A 101 -15.98 4.83 -2.75
C VAL A 101 -16.83 5.20 -1.53
N LYS A 102 -17.75 4.32 -1.10
CA LYS A 102 -18.65 4.56 0.03
C LYS A 102 -18.09 4.08 1.38
N LEU A 103 -16.94 3.38 1.37
CA LEU A 103 -16.22 2.92 2.56
C LEU A 103 -15.21 3.98 3.02
#